data_AF-A0A424T8P8-F1
#
_entry.id   AF-A0A424T8P8-F1
#
_cell.length_a   1.000
_cell.length_b   1.000
_cell.length_c   1.000
_cell.angle_alpha   90.00
_cell.angle_beta   90.00
_cell.angle_gamma   90.00
#
_symmetry.space_group_name_H-M   'P 1'
#
loop_
_entity.id
_entity.type
_entity.pdbx_description
1 polymer ?
#
loop_
_entity_poly.entity_id
_entity_poly.type
_entity_poly.pdbx_seq_one_letter_code
_entity_poly.pdbx_strand_id
1 'polypeptide(L)'
;MLIGVIGDDFTGSSDIANNLKKAGMSVGMYSGVPDNKIKLNKYNAVVIALKTRTIPIKKAISESIKALEWLKSKKCKKIIFKYCSTFDSTKKGNIGPVIDAIMKNLNVDFTIACPSFPDAGRTLYQGHMFVNGVPLNESGMENHPLTPMTDHNLVRWLNYQTKGKVDLMNSVTIKEGAKSIKKRITELKKSNVKYAITDTLDNQDFDLICSGTDNLKFLTGGSGIALGLPKVFKKKGMLKKSNSKLPNVKGNTIILSGSCSLTTNEQVKL
;
A
#
# COMPACT_ATOMS: atom_id res chain seq x y z
N MET A 1 16.03 8.93 -5.74
CA MET A 1 14.58 9.05 -5.45
C MET A 1 14.28 8.29 -4.15
N LEU A 2 13.35 8.75 -3.32
CA LEU A 2 13.12 8.13 -1.99
C LEU A 2 12.17 6.94 -2.06
N ILE A 3 11.01 7.10 -2.69
CA ILE A 3 9.95 6.08 -2.73
C ILE A 3 9.57 5.78 -4.19
N GLY A 4 9.48 4.49 -4.51
CA GLY A 4 8.79 4.00 -5.69
C GLY A 4 7.56 3.20 -5.27
N VAL A 5 6.40 3.52 -5.81
CA VAL A 5 5.15 2.81 -5.55
C VAL A 5 4.70 2.09 -6.82
N ILE A 6 4.32 0.82 -6.67
CA ILE A 6 3.64 0.03 -7.68
C ILE A 6 2.21 -0.18 -7.15
N GLY A 7 1.21 0.41 -7.80
CA GLY A 7 -0.18 0.25 -7.40
C GLY A 7 -0.94 -0.71 -8.32
N ASP A 8 -1.83 -1.50 -7.73
CA ASP A 8 -2.61 -2.53 -8.44
C ASP A 8 -3.80 -1.98 -9.25
N ASP A 9 -4.19 -0.73 -8.97
CA ASP A 9 -5.24 0.02 -9.65
C ASP A 9 -4.86 1.51 -9.82
N PHE A 10 -5.71 2.27 -10.52
CA PHE A 10 -5.51 3.70 -10.69
C PHE A 10 -5.97 4.52 -9.49
N THR A 11 -7.14 4.21 -8.93
CA THR A 11 -7.75 4.97 -7.83
C THR A 11 -6.93 4.90 -6.55
N GLY A 12 -6.56 3.68 -6.12
CA GLY A 12 -5.69 3.48 -4.97
C GLY A 12 -4.27 4.02 -5.16
N SER A 13 -3.77 4.05 -6.40
CA SER A 13 -2.51 4.74 -6.74
C SER A 13 -2.60 6.26 -6.57
N SER A 14 -3.72 6.86 -6.96
CA SER A 14 -3.96 8.30 -6.75
C SER A 14 -4.08 8.63 -5.26
N ASP A 15 -4.76 7.77 -4.49
CA ASP A 15 -4.91 7.93 -3.04
C ASP A 15 -3.57 7.92 -2.29
N ILE A 16 -2.70 6.94 -2.56
CA ILE A 16 -1.36 6.93 -1.94
C ILE A 16 -0.50 8.12 -2.42
N ALA A 17 -0.62 8.55 -3.68
CA ALA A 17 0.07 9.74 -4.18
C ALA A 17 -0.38 11.00 -3.43
N ASN A 18 -1.68 11.13 -3.16
CA ASN A 18 -2.27 12.22 -2.39
C ASN A 18 -1.74 12.23 -0.95
N ASN A 19 -1.69 11.08 -0.26
CA ASN A 19 -1.18 10.99 1.10
C ASN A 19 0.32 11.35 1.18
N LEU A 20 1.14 10.87 0.22
CA LEU A 20 2.55 11.26 0.13
C LEU A 20 2.71 12.78 -0.09
N LYS A 21 1.85 13.36 -0.93
CA LYS A 21 1.84 14.80 -1.21
C LYS A 21 1.46 15.62 0.03
N LYS A 22 0.37 15.26 0.72
CA LYS A 22 -0.08 15.87 1.99
C LYS A 22 1.00 15.80 3.06
N ALA A 23 1.75 14.69 3.11
CA ALA A 23 2.86 14.51 4.03
C ALA A 23 4.16 15.25 3.59
N GLY A 24 4.13 16.00 2.49
CA GLY A 24 5.15 16.97 2.09
C GLY A 24 6.17 16.45 1.07
N MET A 25 5.87 15.38 0.33
CA MET A 25 6.70 14.91 -0.78
C MET A 25 6.25 15.51 -2.12
N SER A 26 7.20 15.79 -3.02
CA SER A 26 6.87 15.93 -4.43
C SER A 26 6.64 14.54 -5.05
N VAL A 27 5.49 14.34 -5.67
CA VAL A 27 5.05 13.04 -6.20
C VAL A 27 4.76 13.15 -7.70
N GLY A 28 5.28 12.22 -8.48
CA GLY A 28 4.87 11.99 -9.87
C GLY A 28 4.04 10.71 -9.95
N MET A 29 2.90 10.74 -10.63
CA MET A 29 2.08 9.56 -10.86
C MET A 29 2.00 9.28 -12.36
N TYR A 30 2.11 8.03 -12.76
CA TYR A 30 2.07 7.58 -14.15
C TYR A 30 1.09 6.42 -14.30
N SER A 31 0.34 6.42 -15.39
CA SER A 31 -0.50 5.29 -15.81
C SER A 31 0.36 4.34 -16.63
N GLY A 32 0.66 3.15 -16.10
CA GLY A 32 1.59 2.21 -16.70
C GLY A 32 3.07 2.57 -16.49
N VAL A 33 3.95 1.68 -16.95
CA VAL A 33 5.41 1.83 -16.83
C VAL A 33 5.88 2.95 -17.78
N PRO A 34 6.54 4.01 -17.27
CA PRO A 34 6.92 5.13 -18.12
C PRO A 34 8.14 4.83 -19.00
N ASP A 35 8.37 5.66 -20.02
CA ASP A 35 9.61 5.61 -20.81
C ASP A 35 10.85 5.91 -19.92
N ASN A 36 11.96 5.22 -20.19
CA ASN A 36 13.22 5.42 -19.49
C ASN A 36 13.79 6.84 -19.62
N LYS A 37 13.43 7.60 -20.67
CA LYS A 37 13.85 8.99 -20.91
C LYS A 37 13.26 9.98 -19.90
N ILE A 38 12.20 9.61 -19.17
CA ILE A 38 11.59 10.52 -18.19
C ILE A 38 12.56 10.85 -17.06
N LYS A 39 12.82 12.14 -16.89
CA LYS A 39 13.61 12.72 -15.80
C LYS A 39 12.74 12.94 -14.56
N LEU A 40 13.18 12.43 -13.41
CA LEU A 40 12.42 12.42 -12.16
C LEU A 40 13.01 13.35 -11.09
N ASN A 41 13.91 14.23 -11.50
CA ASN A 41 14.78 15.05 -10.64
C ASN A 41 13.97 15.94 -9.68
N LYS A 42 12.71 16.26 -10.05
CA LYS A 42 11.77 17.06 -9.27
C LYS A 42 10.97 16.26 -8.23
N TYR A 43 10.97 14.93 -8.28
CA TYR A 43 10.10 14.08 -7.48
C TYR A 43 10.86 13.37 -6.35
N ASN A 44 10.32 13.43 -5.13
CA ASN A 44 10.78 12.61 -4.02
C ASN A 44 10.21 11.19 -4.09
N ALA A 45 9.00 11.04 -4.64
CA ALA A 45 8.33 9.77 -4.83
C ALA A 45 7.72 9.65 -6.23
N VAL A 46 7.64 8.42 -6.74
CA VAL A 46 6.92 8.11 -7.97
C VAL A 46 5.94 6.97 -7.75
N VAL A 47 4.74 7.10 -8.31
CA VAL A 47 3.69 6.08 -8.30
C VAL A 47 3.44 5.61 -9.72
N ILE A 48 3.51 4.30 -9.93
CA ILE A 48 3.12 3.63 -11.18
C ILE A 48 1.78 2.95 -10.92
N ALA A 49 0.73 3.46 -11.56
CA ALA A 49 -0.61 2.88 -11.51
C ALA A 49 -0.75 1.80 -12.59
N LEU A 50 -0.98 0.57 -12.16
CA LEU A 50 -1.27 -0.56 -13.05
C LEU A 50 -2.75 -0.93 -12.99
N LYS A 51 -3.15 -1.92 -13.79
CA LYS A 51 -4.48 -2.56 -13.71
C LYS A 51 -4.30 -4.05 -13.42
N THR A 52 -3.69 -4.37 -12.29
CA THR A 52 -3.21 -5.72 -11.98
C THR A 52 -4.02 -6.44 -10.90
N ARG A 53 -5.02 -5.80 -10.28
CA ARG A 53 -5.81 -6.39 -9.19
C ARG A 53 -6.45 -7.75 -9.54
N THR A 54 -7.17 -7.82 -10.67
CA THR A 54 -8.03 -8.96 -11.03
C THR A 54 -7.62 -9.68 -12.31
N ILE A 55 -6.53 -9.25 -12.96
CA ILE A 55 -6.04 -9.91 -14.18
C ILE A 55 -5.37 -11.26 -13.83
N PRO A 56 -5.08 -12.13 -14.81
CA PRO A 56 -4.37 -13.38 -14.55
C PRO A 56 -3.04 -13.17 -13.80
N ILE A 57 -2.79 -13.98 -12.77
CA ILE A 57 -1.64 -13.87 -11.86
C ILE A 57 -0.30 -13.69 -12.59
N LYS A 58 -0.05 -14.49 -13.64
CA LYS A 58 1.19 -14.40 -14.43
C LYS A 58 1.37 -13.02 -15.08
N LYS A 59 0.28 -12.39 -15.55
CA LYS A 59 0.30 -11.04 -16.13
C LYS A 59 0.51 -10.00 -15.04
N ALA A 60 -0.19 -10.11 -13.90
CA ALA A 60 0.00 -9.21 -12.76
C ALA A 60 1.45 -9.19 -12.29
N ILE A 61 2.07 -10.36 -12.11
CA ILE A 61 3.49 -10.48 -11.79
C ILE A 61 4.35 -9.81 -12.86
N SER A 62 4.14 -10.14 -14.13
CA SER A 62 4.95 -9.58 -15.23
C SER A 62 4.91 -8.05 -15.27
N GLU A 63 3.73 -7.45 -15.15
CA GLU A 63 3.56 -6.00 -15.15
C GLU A 63 4.19 -5.34 -13.91
N SER A 64 3.99 -5.92 -12.72
CA SER A 64 4.61 -5.41 -11.49
C SER A 64 6.13 -5.52 -11.52
N ILE A 65 6.71 -6.58 -12.09
CA ILE A 65 8.17 -6.68 -12.25
C ILE A 65 8.70 -5.68 -13.26
N LYS A 66 8.00 -5.42 -14.37
CA LYS A 66 8.39 -4.33 -15.30
C LYS A 66 8.41 -2.97 -14.60
N ALA A 67 7.39 -2.68 -13.78
CA ALA A 67 7.35 -1.46 -12.97
C ALA A 67 8.50 -1.41 -11.94
N LEU A 68 8.79 -2.53 -11.28
CA LEU A 68 9.88 -2.65 -10.32
C LEU A 68 11.24 -2.39 -10.97
N GLU A 69 11.53 -2.99 -12.12
CA GLU A 69 12.81 -2.80 -12.81
C GLU A 69 12.98 -1.35 -13.26
N TRP A 70 11.91 -0.71 -13.74
CA TRP A 70 11.95 0.73 -14.01
C TRP A 70 12.26 1.52 -12.74
N LEU A 71 11.61 1.26 -11.60
CA LEU A 71 11.88 1.96 -10.34
C LEU A 71 13.30 1.71 -9.81
N LYS A 72 13.84 0.49 -10.00
CA LYS A 72 15.24 0.15 -9.70
C LYS A 72 16.21 0.95 -10.55
N SER A 73 15.94 1.11 -11.85
CA SER A 73 16.75 1.96 -12.75
C SER A 73 16.82 3.42 -12.28
N LYS A 74 15.78 3.89 -11.57
CA LYS A 74 15.70 5.24 -11.00
C LYS A 74 16.25 5.33 -9.57
N LYS A 75 16.88 4.27 -9.06
CA LYS A 75 17.53 4.18 -7.74
C LYS A 75 16.58 4.61 -6.60
N CYS A 76 15.35 4.12 -6.62
CA CYS A 76 14.42 4.28 -5.49
C CYS A 76 14.96 3.59 -4.24
N LYS A 77 15.01 4.31 -3.11
CA LYS A 77 15.52 3.75 -1.84
C LYS A 77 14.57 2.73 -1.21
N LYS A 78 13.26 2.97 -1.32
CA LYS A 78 12.21 2.11 -0.77
C LYS A 78 11.14 1.86 -1.83
N ILE A 79 10.70 0.61 -1.92
CA ILE A 79 9.61 0.19 -2.80
C ILE A 79 8.37 -0.06 -1.95
N ILE A 80 7.21 0.34 -2.47
CA ILE A 80 5.90 0.04 -1.88
C ILE A 80 5.05 -0.67 -2.93
N PHE A 81 4.48 -1.82 -2.57
CA PHE A 81 3.38 -2.40 -3.33
C PHE A 81 2.06 -1.99 -2.69
N LYS A 82 1.27 -1.19 -3.43
CA LYS A 82 0.01 -0.63 -3.00
C LYS A 82 -1.14 -1.47 -3.55
N TYR A 83 -2.02 -1.91 -2.65
CA TYR A 83 -3.27 -2.61 -2.97
C TYR A 83 -4.44 -2.05 -2.14
N CYS A 84 -5.65 -2.53 -2.37
CA CYS A 84 -6.86 -2.02 -1.74
C CYS A 84 -6.84 -2.16 -0.20
N SER A 85 -7.43 -1.20 0.52
CA SER A 85 -7.51 -1.24 2.00
C SER A 85 -8.46 -2.31 2.53
N THR A 86 -9.35 -2.82 1.68
CA THR A 86 -10.20 -4.01 1.93
C THR A 86 -9.56 -5.32 1.47
N PHE A 87 -8.28 -5.28 1.10
CA PHE A 87 -7.47 -6.46 0.74
C PHE A 87 -8.00 -7.25 -0.47
N ASP A 88 -8.71 -6.57 -1.38
CA ASP A 88 -9.35 -7.10 -2.58
C ASP A 88 -8.46 -8.10 -3.33
N SER A 89 -8.82 -9.36 -3.22
CA SER A 89 -8.13 -10.46 -3.87
C SER A 89 -8.99 -11.71 -3.80
N THR A 90 -8.56 -12.80 -4.42
CA THR A 90 -9.12 -14.13 -4.20
C THR A 90 -8.11 -14.98 -3.44
N LYS A 91 -8.49 -16.18 -3.00
CA LYS A 91 -7.54 -17.16 -2.43
C LYS A 91 -6.34 -17.45 -3.35
N LYS A 92 -6.40 -17.12 -4.65
CA LYS A 92 -5.31 -17.32 -5.61
C LYS A 92 -4.40 -16.10 -5.80
N GLY A 93 -4.83 -14.89 -5.40
CA GLY A 93 -4.08 -13.66 -5.66
C GLY A 93 -4.95 -12.44 -6.03
N ASN A 94 -4.34 -11.33 -6.44
CA ASN A 94 -2.94 -11.19 -6.88
C ASN A 94 -1.95 -10.68 -5.81
N ILE A 95 -2.40 -10.36 -4.59
CA ILE A 95 -1.55 -9.74 -3.57
C ILE A 95 -0.34 -10.63 -3.23
N GLY A 96 -0.57 -11.86 -2.76
CA GLY A 96 0.51 -12.80 -2.41
C GLY A 96 1.52 -13.04 -3.55
N PRO A 97 1.08 -13.47 -4.76
CA PRO A 97 2.00 -13.76 -5.86
C PRO A 97 2.84 -12.57 -6.32
N VAL A 98 2.28 -11.36 -6.31
CA VAL A 98 3.01 -10.14 -6.70
C VAL A 98 4.03 -9.77 -5.63
N ILE A 99 3.68 -9.86 -4.35
CA ILE A 99 4.61 -9.64 -3.24
C ILE A 99 5.77 -10.64 -3.33
N ASP A 100 5.50 -11.93 -3.48
CA ASP A 100 6.51 -12.99 -3.63
C ASP A 100 7.51 -12.65 -4.75
N ALA A 101 7.00 -12.24 -5.91
CA ALA A 101 7.81 -11.92 -7.07
C ALA A 101 8.67 -10.67 -6.85
N ILE A 102 8.12 -9.61 -6.25
CA ILE A 102 8.86 -8.39 -5.94
C ILE A 102 9.95 -8.67 -4.90
N MET A 103 9.64 -9.44 -3.86
CA MET A 103 10.62 -9.82 -2.83
C MET A 103 11.80 -10.58 -3.42
N LYS A 104 11.52 -11.55 -4.30
CA LYS A 104 12.55 -12.28 -5.05
C LYS A 104 13.46 -11.34 -5.87
N ASN A 105 12.87 -10.39 -6.60
CA ASN A 105 13.64 -9.46 -7.46
C ASN A 105 14.41 -8.38 -6.69
N LEU A 106 13.98 -8.07 -5.46
CA LEU A 106 14.68 -7.18 -4.54
C LEU A 106 15.70 -7.89 -3.65
N ASN A 107 15.74 -9.23 -3.69
CA ASN A 107 16.51 -10.08 -2.78
C ASN A 107 16.24 -9.72 -1.31
N VAL A 108 14.96 -9.66 -0.93
CA VAL A 108 14.51 -9.47 0.45
C VAL A 108 13.70 -10.67 0.90
N ASP A 109 13.77 -10.96 2.20
CA ASP A 109 13.22 -12.17 2.82
C ASP A 109 12.01 -11.91 3.72
N PHE A 110 11.65 -10.64 3.93
CA PHE A 110 10.55 -10.23 4.80
C PHE A 110 9.92 -8.93 4.34
N THR A 111 8.60 -8.81 4.49
CA THR A 111 7.88 -7.54 4.41
C THR A 111 6.66 -7.53 5.35
N ILE A 112 6.08 -6.34 5.53
CA ILE A 112 4.80 -6.17 6.20
C ILE A 112 3.68 -6.06 5.17
N ALA A 113 2.46 -6.42 5.58
CA ALA A 113 1.22 -6.18 4.87
C ALA A 113 0.27 -5.37 5.77
N CYS A 114 0.18 -4.07 5.49
CA CYS A 114 -0.57 -3.11 6.31
C CYS A 114 -1.65 -2.41 5.44
N PRO A 115 -2.79 -3.09 5.18
CA PRO A 115 -3.86 -2.55 4.32
C PRO A 115 -4.65 -1.41 4.95
N SER A 116 -4.65 -1.31 6.28
CA SER A 116 -5.53 -0.42 7.04
C SER A 116 -5.48 1.04 6.58
N PHE A 117 -6.62 1.70 6.71
CA PHE A 117 -6.77 3.14 6.50
C PHE A 117 -7.88 3.67 7.42
N PRO A 118 -7.54 4.01 8.67
CA PRO A 118 -8.53 4.40 9.70
C PRO A 118 -9.40 5.59 9.31
N ASP A 119 -8.88 6.59 8.59
CA ASP A 119 -9.69 7.73 8.09
C ASP A 119 -10.80 7.31 7.13
N ALA A 120 -10.63 6.16 6.47
CA ALA A 120 -11.64 5.54 5.63
C ALA A 120 -12.38 4.42 6.36
N GLY A 121 -12.27 4.32 7.70
CA GLY A 121 -12.92 3.29 8.50
C GLY A 121 -12.36 1.87 8.33
N ARG A 122 -11.14 1.71 7.79
CA ARG A 122 -10.48 0.39 7.65
C ARG A 122 -9.48 0.20 8.78
N THR A 123 -9.80 -0.67 9.72
CA THR A 123 -8.94 -1.00 10.87
C THR A 123 -8.64 -2.48 10.93
N LEU A 124 -7.52 -2.84 11.56
CA LEU A 124 -7.10 -4.23 11.67
C LEU A 124 -6.68 -4.52 13.12
N TYR A 125 -7.29 -5.53 13.72
CA TYR A 125 -7.06 -5.94 15.11
C TYR A 125 -6.88 -7.45 15.19
N GLN A 126 -5.80 -7.92 15.82
CA GLN A 126 -5.48 -9.34 15.95
C GLN A 126 -5.49 -10.09 14.60
N GLY A 127 -5.06 -9.45 13.51
CA GLY A 127 -5.10 -10.05 12.18
C GLY A 127 -6.46 -9.93 11.45
N HIS A 128 -7.49 -9.39 12.10
CA HIS A 128 -8.86 -9.32 11.62
C HIS A 128 -9.19 -7.91 11.10
N MET A 129 -9.65 -7.81 9.85
CA MET A 129 -10.00 -6.55 9.20
C MET A 129 -11.46 -6.17 9.46
N PHE A 130 -11.66 -4.90 9.81
CA PHE A 130 -12.97 -4.29 10.00
C PHE A 130 -13.15 -3.11 9.04
N VAL A 131 -14.36 -2.98 8.51
CA VAL A 131 -14.82 -1.87 7.67
C VAL A 131 -15.95 -1.17 8.43
N ASN A 132 -15.69 0.06 8.87
CA ASN A 132 -16.62 0.86 9.70
C ASN A 132 -17.11 0.10 10.95
N GLY A 133 -16.21 -0.67 11.58
CA GLY A 133 -16.52 -1.47 12.78
C GLY A 133 -17.17 -2.83 12.48
N VAL A 134 -17.51 -3.14 11.24
CA VAL A 134 -18.10 -4.42 10.83
C VAL A 134 -16.99 -5.34 10.27
N PRO A 135 -16.98 -6.65 10.58
CA PRO A 135 -16.03 -7.58 9.98
C PRO A 135 -16.05 -7.51 8.45
N LEU A 136 -14.87 -7.64 7.80
CA LEU A 136 -14.75 -7.50 6.34
C LEU A 136 -15.73 -8.41 5.55
N ASN A 137 -16.00 -9.62 6.02
CA ASN A 137 -16.90 -10.58 5.39
C ASN A 137 -18.38 -10.39 5.73
N GLU A 138 -18.72 -9.30 6.41
CA GLU A 138 -20.08 -8.90 6.78
C GLU A 138 -20.35 -7.44 6.34
N SER A 139 -19.41 -6.83 5.60
CA SER A 139 -19.43 -5.40 5.29
C SER A 139 -19.98 -5.07 3.90
N GLY A 140 -20.56 -6.03 3.18
CA GLY A 140 -20.88 -5.97 1.75
C GLY A 140 -19.73 -6.46 0.85
N MET A 141 -18.49 -6.53 1.36
CA MET A 141 -17.33 -7.00 0.57
C MET A 141 -17.38 -8.51 0.32
N GLU A 142 -18.11 -9.28 1.12
CA GLU A 142 -18.40 -10.69 0.88
C GLU A 142 -19.17 -10.92 -0.42
N ASN A 143 -19.90 -9.91 -0.90
CA ASN A 143 -20.66 -9.93 -2.14
C ASN A 143 -19.97 -9.15 -3.28
N HIS A 144 -18.70 -8.75 -3.11
CA HIS A 144 -17.99 -7.99 -4.13
C HIS A 144 -17.90 -8.78 -5.46
N PRO A 145 -18.27 -8.19 -6.61
CA PRO A 145 -18.53 -8.95 -7.84
C PRO A 145 -17.30 -9.63 -8.45
N LEU A 146 -16.10 -9.16 -8.12
CA LEU A 146 -14.84 -9.68 -8.67
C LEU A 146 -13.95 -10.38 -7.65
N THR A 147 -14.07 -10.00 -6.38
CA THR A 147 -13.16 -10.42 -5.29
C THR A 147 -13.94 -10.51 -3.99
N PRO A 148 -14.91 -11.43 -3.88
CA PRO A 148 -15.72 -11.57 -2.69
C PRO A 148 -14.83 -11.93 -1.49
N MET A 149 -14.86 -11.08 -0.46
CA MET A 149 -14.04 -11.21 0.74
C MET A 149 -14.83 -11.96 1.80
N THR A 150 -14.74 -13.29 1.81
CA THR A 150 -15.57 -14.14 2.70
C THR A 150 -14.87 -14.49 4.03
N ASP A 151 -13.76 -13.84 4.33
CA ASP A 151 -12.95 -14.09 5.51
C ASP A 151 -12.23 -12.80 5.92
N HIS A 152 -12.46 -12.37 7.15
CA HIS A 152 -11.87 -11.15 7.66
C HIS A 152 -10.49 -11.36 8.32
N ASN A 153 -10.03 -12.61 8.51
CA ASN A 153 -8.68 -12.89 9.01
C ASN A 153 -7.65 -12.80 7.89
N LEU A 154 -6.90 -11.70 7.85
CA LEU A 154 -5.96 -11.44 6.77
C LEU A 154 -4.69 -12.28 6.84
N VAL A 155 -4.34 -12.83 8.02
CA VAL A 155 -3.22 -13.78 8.15
C VAL A 155 -3.56 -15.05 7.37
N ARG A 156 -4.76 -15.58 7.58
CA ARG A 156 -5.28 -16.74 6.84
C ARG A 156 -5.50 -16.42 5.37
N TRP A 157 -6.08 -15.26 5.06
CA TRP A 157 -6.35 -14.87 3.68
C TRP A 157 -5.08 -14.77 2.83
N LEU A 158 -4.03 -14.11 3.34
CA LEU A 158 -2.77 -14.00 2.63
C LEU A 158 -2.08 -15.37 2.51
N ASN A 159 -2.15 -16.23 3.54
CA ASN A 159 -1.60 -17.59 3.50
C ASN A 159 -2.18 -18.44 2.35
N TYR A 160 -3.40 -18.19 1.88
CA TYR A 160 -3.92 -18.90 0.70
C TYR A 160 -3.15 -18.55 -0.60
N GLN A 161 -2.57 -17.35 -0.66
CA GLN A 161 -2.04 -16.77 -1.89
C GLN A 161 -0.52 -16.91 -2.05
N THR A 162 0.19 -17.36 -1.02
CA THR A 162 1.66 -17.44 -1.00
C THR A 162 2.12 -18.76 -0.38
N LYS A 163 3.34 -19.17 -0.73
CA LYS A 163 4.03 -20.29 -0.08
C LYS A 163 4.82 -19.85 1.16
N GLY A 164 5.06 -18.55 1.33
CA GLY A 164 5.79 -18.03 2.48
C GLY A 164 4.89 -17.96 3.72
N LYS A 165 5.46 -18.28 4.89
CA LYS A 165 4.71 -18.22 6.15
C LYS A 165 4.27 -16.78 6.44
N VAL A 166 2.97 -16.59 6.67
CA VAL A 166 2.38 -15.32 7.13
C VAL A 166 2.13 -15.40 8.64
N ASP A 167 2.46 -14.32 9.33
CA ASP A 167 2.23 -14.15 10.78
C ASP A 167 1.69 -12.72 11.04
N LEU A 168 1.61 -12.34 12.31
CA LEU A 168 1.04 -11.10 12.79
C LEU A 168 2.09 -10.23 13.51
N MET A 169 2.03 -8.93 13.19
CA MET A 169 2.54 -7.82 13.99
C MET A 169 1.34 -7.19 14.71
N ASN A 170 1.09 -7.64 15.94
CA ASN A 170 -0.12 -7.29 16.67
C ASN A 170 -0.09 -5.86 17.25
N SER A 171 -1.25 -5.38 17.65
CA SER A 171 -1.45 -4.03 18.19
C SER A 171 -0.59 -3.77 19.44
N VAL A 172 -0.42 -4.77 20.31
CA VAL A 172 0.44 -4.66 21.52
C VAL A 172 1.88 -4.31 21.12
N THR A 173 2.47 -5.07 20.20
CA THR A 173 3.83 -4.83 19.70
C THR A 173 3.96 -3.44 19.07
N ILE A 174 2.93 -3.00 18.35
CA ILE A 174 2.94 -1.70 17.66
C ILE A 174 2.89 -0.56 18.67
N LYS A 175 2.02 -0.64 19.69
CA LYS A 175 1.86 0.38 20.72
C LYS A 175 3.10 0.51 21.62
N GLU A 176 3.87 -0.56 21.81
CA GLU A 176 5.20 -0.50 22.46
C GLU A 176 6.27 0.26 21.64
N GLY A 177 5.98 0.54 20.37
CA GLY A 177 6.74 1.44 19.53
C GLY A 177 7.83 0.80 18.67
N ALA A 178 8.59 1.65 17.99
CA ALA A 178 9.48 1.25 16.90
C ALA A 178 10.56 0.21 17.27
N LYS A 179 11.04 0.22 18.52
CA LYS A 179 12.01 -0.78 19.01
C LYS A 179 11.37 -2.17 19.14
N SER A 180 10.15 -2.24 19.66
CA SER A 180 9.41 -3.50 19.79
C SER A 180 9.09 -4.09 18.42
N ILE A 181 8.64 -3.26 17.48
CA ILE A 181 8.42 -3.66 16.07
C ILE A 181 9.69 -4.25 15.44
N LYS A 182 10.85 -3.61 15.61
CA LYS A 182 12.13 -4.12 15.09
C LYS A 182 12.53 -5.46 15.70
N LYS A 183 12.32 -5.62 17.02
CA LYS A 183 12.55 -6.88 17.73
C LYS A 183 11.66 -7.99 17.16
N ARG A 184 10.35 -7.72 17.04
CA ARG A 184 9.38 -8.67 16.48
C ARG A 184 9.71 -9.05 15.04
N ILE A 185 10.11 -8.11 14.19
CA ILE A 185 10.58 -8.42 12.81
C ILE A 185 11.76 -9.41 12.84
N THR A 186 12.69 -9.23 13.78
CA THR A 186 13.86 -10.13 13.92
C THR A 186 13.42 -11.54 14.33
N GLU A 187 12.50 -11.66 15.28
CA GLU A 187 11.94 -12.95 15.73
C GLU A 187 11.16 -13.67 14.61
N LEU A 188 10.36 -12.92 13.87
CA LEU A 188 9.60 -13.42 12.73
C LEU A 188 10.53 -13.97 11.64
N LYS A 189 11.58 -13.22 11.28
CA LYS A 189 12.60 -13.68 10.32
C LYS A 189 13.31 -14.95 10.79
N LYS A 190 13.69 -15.03 12.08
CA LYS A 190 14.28 -16.25 12.67
C LYS A 190 13.35 -17.46 12.57
N SER A 191 12.04 -17.22 12.64
CA SER A 191 10.99 -18.24 12.50
C SER A 191 10.57 -18.49 11.04
N ASN A 192 11.36 -18.04 10.07
CA ASN A 192 11.14 -18.14 8.63
C ASN A 192 9.80 -17.54 8.14
N VAL A 193 9.24 -16.58 8.88
CA VAL A 193 8.09 -15.79 8.45
C VAL A 193 8.52 -14.83 7.36
N LYS A 194 7.74 -14.76 6.28
CA LYS A 194 7.98 -13.86 5.13
C LYS A 194 7.11 -12.62 5.18
N TYR A 195 5.94 -12.72 5.83
CA TYR A 195 4.92 -11.67 5.87
C TYR A 195 4.43 -11.45 7.29
N ALA A 196 4.33 -10.19 7.70
CA ALA A 196 3.57 -9.82 8.88
C ALA A 196 2.36 -8.97 8.48
N ILE A 197 1.16 -9.50 8.67
CA ILE A 197 -0.04 -8.66 8.74
C ILE A 197 0.15 -7.68 9.89
N THR A 198 -0.15 -6.41 9.69
CA THR A 198 0.10 -5.37 10.69
C THR A 198 -1.21 -4.83 11.20
N ASP A 199 -1.47 -5.03 12.49
CA ASP A 199 -2.59 -4.35 13.16
C ASP A 199 -2.45 -2.83 13.01
N THR A 200 -3.56 -2.13 12.91
CA THR A 200 -3.58 -0.67 12.84
C THR A 200 -4.99 -0.22 13.19
N LEU A 201 -5.12 0.47 14.32
CA LEU A 201 -6.40 0.92 14.86
C LEU A 201 -6.62 2.41 14.61
N ASP A 202 -5.53 3.18 14.58
CA ASP A 202 -5.57 4.63 14.37
C ASP A 202 -4.39 5.10 13.51
N ASN A 203 -4.45 6.36 13.07
CA ASN A 203 -3.40 6.93 12.21
C ASN A 203 -2.05 7.11 12.93
N GLN A 204 -2.02 7.17 14.26
CA GLN A 204 -0.77 7.34 15.02
C GLN A 204 0.08 6.07 14.95
N ASP A 205 -0.56 4.91 14.80
CA ASP A 205 0.12 3.64 14.57
C ASP A 205 1.05 3.69 13.34
N PHE A 206 0.69 4.43 12.27
CA PHE A 206 1.54 4.53 11.08
C PHE A 206 2.89 5.18 11.37
N ASP A 207 2.97 6.12 12.32
CA ASP A 207 4.25 6.75 12.69
C ASP A 207 5.17 5.72 13.36
N LEU A 208 4.62 4.84 14.20
CA LEU A 208 5.33 3.76 14.87
C LEU A 208 5.73 2.67 13.87
N ILE A 209 4.79 2.21 13.03
CA ILE A 209 5.02 1.19 11.99
C ILE A 209 6.09 1.66 11.01
N CYS A 210 6.00 2.90 10.49
CA CYS A 210 6.99 3.41 9.54
C CYS A 210 8.38 3.57 10.18
N SER A 211 8.44 3.96 11.46
CA SER A 211 9.70 4.07 12.20
C SER A 211 10.30 2.70 12.53
N GLY A 212 9.48 1.71 12.84
CA GLY A 212 9.88 0.33 13.12
C GLY A 212 10.29 -0.46 11.87
N THR A 213 9.77 -0.08 10.70
CA THR A 213 10.05 -0.72 9.40
C THR A 213 10.97 0.11 8.50
N ASP A 214 11.68 1.08 9.08
CA ASP A 214 12.48 2.04 8.35
C ASP A 214 13.63 1.38 7.56
N ASN A 215 14.18 0.27 8.08
CA ASN A 215 15.24 -0.53 7.49
C ASN A 215 14.77 -1.47 6.36
N LEU A 216 13.47 -1.75 6.24
CA LEU A 216 12.96 -2.63 5.19
C LEU A 216 13.00 -1.93 3.82
N LYS A 217 13.59 -2.56 2.80
CA LYS A 217 13.62 -2.00 1.44
C LYS A 217 12.25 -2.05 0.75
N PHE A 218 11.37 -2.96 1.18
CA PHE A 218 10.08 -3.21 0.58
C PHE A 218 8.99 -3.23 1.66
N LEU A 219 7.92 -2.45 1.44
CA LEU A 219 6.71 -2.42 2.26
C LEU A 219 5.50 -2.71 1.38
N THR A 220 4.41 -3.20 1.98
CA THR A 220 3.17 -3.46 1.24
C THR A 220 1.96 -3.05 2.07
N GLY A 221 0.92 -2.55 1.42
CA GLY A 221 -0.27 -2.09 2.14
C GLY A 221 -1.16 -1.13 1.39
N GLY A 222 -2.02 -0.48 2.17
CA GLY A 222 -2.90 0.59 1.71
C GLY A 222 -2.19 1.94 1.62
N SER A 223 -2.96 3.02 1.56
CA SER A 223 -2.44 4.39 1.49
C SER A 223 -2.04 4.96 2.85
N GLY A 224 -2.42 4.32 3.96
CA GLY A 224 -2.08 4.76 5.32
C GLY A 224 -0.58 4.81 5.61
N ILE A 225 0.20 3.83 5.10
CA ILE A 225 1.68 3.82 5.23
C ILE A 225 2.32 5.11 4.70
N ALA A 226 1.72 5.74 3.68
CA ALA A 226 2.23 6.98 3.12
C ALA A 226 2.09 8.21 4.04
N LEU A 227 1.31 8.13 5.12
CA LEU A 227 1.17 9.20 6.10
C LEU A 227 2.40 9.28 7.03
N GLY A 228 2.90 8.13 7.49
CA GLY A 228 4.02 8.07 8.43
C GLY A 228 5.40 8.10 7.75
N LEU A 229 5.52 7.50 6.56
CA LEU A 229 6.82 7.27 5.93
C LEU A 229 7.61 8.56 5.57
N PRO A 230 6.99 9.64 5.09
CA PRO A 230 7.70 10.89 4.82
C PRO A 230 8.31 11.53 6.07
N LYS A 231 7.67 11.35 7.24
CA LYS A 231 8.21 11.84 8.53
C LYS A 231 9.53 11.14 8.87
N VAL A 232 9.64 9.84 8.57
CA VAL A 232 10.89 9.07 8.74
C VAL A 232 12.01 9.64 7.86
N PHE A 233 11.72 9.95 6.60
CA PHE A 233 12.72 10.56 5.71
C PHE A 233 13.10 11.98 6.12
N LYS A 234 12.17 12.78 6.66
CA LYS A 234 12.47 14.10 7.24
C LYS A 234 13.41 13.98 8.44
N LYS A 235 13.12 13.07 9.39
CA LYS A 235 13.98 12.81 10.55
C LYS A 235 15.40 12.37 10.17
N LYS A 236 15.56 11.66 9.04
CA LYS A 236 16.86 11.26 8.48
C LYS A 236 17.55 12.35 7.63
N GLY A 237 17.01 13.57 7.58
CA GLY A 237 17.53 14.66 6.75
C GLY A 237 17.44 14.43 5.24
N MET A 238 16.68 13.41 4.81
CA MET A 238 16.58 13.00 3.39
C MET A 238 15.47 13.71 2.63
N LEU A 239 14.49 14.28 3.33
CA LEU A 239 13.37 15.02 2.76
C LEU A 239 13.39 16.46 3.26
N LYS A 240 13.64 17.40 2.34
CA LYS A 240 13.51 18.85 2.61
C LYS A 240 12.04 19.26 2.50
N LYS A 241 11.65 20.35 3.19
CA LYS A 241 10.31 20.92 3.08
C LYS A 241 10.05 21.34 1.63
N SER A 242 8.96 20.86 1.04
CA SER A 242 8.53 21.23 -0.31
C SER A 242 7.30 22.14 -0.22
N ASN A 243 7.39 23.36 -0.75
CA ASN A 243 6.27 24.30 -0.87
C ASN A 243 5.67 24.24 -2.28
N SER A 244 5.34 23.06 -2.79
CA SER A 244 4.71 22.94 -4.10
C SER A 244 3.22 23.32 -4.02
N LYS A 245 2.86 24.50 -4.50
CA LYS A 245 1.47 24.86 -4.78
C LYS A 245 0.99 24.13 -6.04
N LEU A 246 -0.26 23.71 -6.08
CA LEU A 246 -0.87 23.23 -7.32
C LEU A 246 -0.97 24.41 -8.29
N PRO A 247 -0.67 24.21 -9.60
CA PRO A 247 -0.88 25.26 -10.58
C PRO A 247 -2.37 25.58 -10.66
N ASN A 248 -2.71 26.86 -10.81
CA ASN A 248 -4.08 27.25 -11.09
C ASN A 248 -4.37 26.93 -12.57
N VAL A 249 -5.38 26.08 -12.83
CA VAL A 249 -5.78 25.69 -14.19
C VAL A 249 -7.05 26.45 -14.54
N LYS A 250 -7.02 27.27 -15.59
CA LYS A 250 -8.19 28.00 -16.11
C LYS A 250 -8.75 27.25 -17.32
N GLY A 251 -10.08 27.16 -17.44
CA GLY A 251 -10.75 26.56 -18.60
C GLY A 251 -12.14 26.03 -18.28
N ASN A 252 -12.77 25.43 -19.30
CA ASN A 252 -14.06 24.75 -19.14
C ASN A 252 -13.92 23.49 -18.28
N THR A 253 -14.93 23.19 -17.46
CA THR A 253 -14.95 22.04 -16.56
C THR A 253 -16.04 21.06 -16.99
N ILE A 254 -15.74 19.75 -16.92
CA ILE A 254 -16.72 18.67 -17.09
C ILE A 254 -16.64 17.72 -15.89
N ILE A 255 -17.79 17.25 -15.41
CA ILE A 255 -17.90 16.21 -14.38
C ILE A 255 -18.43 14.95 -15.05
N LEU A 256 -17.70 13.84 -14.91
CA LEU A 256 -18.10 12.53 -15.43
C LEU A 256 -18.34 11.59 -14.24
N SER A 257 -19.58 11.19 -14.01
CA SER A 257 -19.97 10.27 -12.94
C SER A 257 -20.51 8.96 -13.53
N GLY A 258 -19.82 7.85 -13.26
CA GLY A 258 -20.22 6.52 -13.73
C GLY A 258 -20.32 5.46 -12.63
N SER A 259 -20.14 5.85 -11.36
CA SER A 259 -20.25 4.94 -10.22
C SER A 259 -21.69 4.88 -9.71
N CYS A 260 -22.17 3.69 -9.39
CA CYS A 260 -23.52 3.45 -8.86
C CYS A 260 -23.55 3.33 -7.32
N SER A 261 -22.49 3.72 -6.62
CA SER A 261 -22.44 3.65 -5.16
C SER A 261 -23.46 4.60 -4.51
N LEU A 262 -23.90 4.28 -3.28
CA LEU A 262 -24.78 5.15 -2.50
C LEU A 262 -24.23 6.59 -2.40
N THR A 263 -22.95 6.73 -2.07
CA THR A 263 -22.25 8.02 -1.97
C THR A 263 -22.23 8.77 -3.31
N THR A 264 -22.00 8.08 -4.42
CA THR A 264 -22.02 8.73 -5.74
C THR A 264 -23.43 9.22 -6.11
N ASN A 265 -24.46 8.43 -5.79
CA ASN A 265 -25.85 8.83 -6.03
C ASN A 265 -26.26 10.05 -5.18
N GLU A 266 -25.77 10.16 -3.95
CA GLU A 266 -25.95 11.36 -3.11
C GLU A 266 -25.27 12.59 -3.71
N GLN A 267 -24.04 12.45 -4.21
CA GLN A 267 -23.29 13.55 -4.84
C GLN A 267 -23.92 14.07 -6.14
N VAL A 268 -24.53 13.18 -6.93
CA VAL A 268 -25.19 13.53 -8.21
C VAL A 268 -26.55 14.20 -8.00
N LYS A 269 -27.20 14.00 -6.85
CA LYS A 269 -28.47 14.65 -6.52
C LYS A 269 -28.34 16.14 -6.16
N LEU A 270 -27.12 16.61 -5.87
CA LEU A 270 -26.81 18.03 -5.61
C LEU A 270 -26.91 18.85 -6.90
#